data_AF-I2C364-F1
#
_entry.id   AF-I2C364-F1
#
_cell.length_a   1.000
_cell.length_b   1.000
_cell.length_c   1.000
_cell.angle_alpha   90.00
_cell.angle_beta   90.00
_cell.angle_gamma   90.00
#
_symmetry.space_group_name_H-M   'P 1'
#
loop_
_entity.id
_entity.type
_entity.pdbx_description
1 polymer ?
#
loop_
_entity_poly.entity_id
_entity_poly.type
_entity_poly.pdbx_seq_one_letter_code
_entity_poly.pdbx_strand_id
1 'polypeptide(L)' 'MAGEDFSYYLQHTKGAFFFTGAALENAETIYPHHHPKFDFNEKAMLTAAKVLIGAAVSYPR' A
#
# COMPACT_ATOMS: atom_id res chain seq x y z
N MET A 1 -0.61 12.66 4.82
CA MET A 1 0.13 12.14 3.64
C MET A 1 1.18 13.15 3.26
N ALA A 2 2.43 12.71 3.10
CA ALA A 2 3.50 13.49 2.47
C ALA A 2 3.44 13.33 0.94
N GLY A 3 4.29 14.04 0.20
CA GLY A 3 4.41 13.87 -1.26
C GLY A 3 4.92 12.47 -1.62
N GLU A 4 4.34 11.89 -2.67
CA GLU A 4 4.66 10.55 -3.19
C GLU A 4 5.09 10.68 -4.67
N ASP A 5 6.28 10.21 -5.01
CA ASP A 5 6.86 10.40 -6.33
C ASP A 5 6.20 9.52 -7.40
N PHE A 6 5.41 8.52 -6.98
CA PHE A 6 4.56 7.74 -7.87
C PHE A 6 3.64 8.64 -8.74
N SER A 7 3.29 9.82 -8.24
CA SER A 7 2.53 10.84 -8.98
C SER A 7 3.16 11.24 -10.32
N TYR A 8 4.48 11.18 -10.48
CA TYR A 8 5.15 11.47 -11.75
C TYR A 8 4.85 10.42 -12.84
N TYR A 9 4.65 9.14 -12.48
CA TYR A 9 4.24 8.12 -13.45
C TYR A 9 2.82 8.40 -13.97
N LEU A 10 1.92 8.83 -13.07
CA LEU A 10 0.52 9.11 -13.40
C LEU A 10 0.33 10.33 -14.32
N GLN A 11 1.37 11.16 -14.51
CA GLN A 11 1.37 12.23 -15.51
C GLN A 11 1.55 11.69 -16.95
N HIS A 12 2.13 10.50 -17.12
CA HIS A 12 2.55 9.96 -18.41
C HIS A 12 1.76 8.72 -18.84
N THR A 13 1.16 8.01 -17.90
CA THR A 13 0.34 6.83 -18.20
C THR A 13 -0.86 6.74 -17.25
N LYS A 14 -1.93 6.09 -17.72
CA LYS A 14 -3.06 5.75 -16.84
C LYS A 14 -2.57 4.73 -15.81
N GLY A 15 -2.78 5.03 -14.54
CA GLY A 15 -2.42 4.15 -13.45
C GLY A 15 -3.23 4.44 -12.21
N ALA A 16 -3.00 3.65 -11.17
CA ALA A 16 -3.64 3.80 -9.88
C ALA A 16 -2.63 3.56 -8.76
N PHE A 17 -2.74 4.34 -7.69
CA PHE A 17 -2.07 4.11 -6.42
C PHE A 17 -3.13 3.70 -5.40
N PHE A 18 -2.82 2.72 -4.56
CA PHE A 18 -3.76 2.22 -3.55
C PHE A 18 -3.05 1.89 -2.25
N PHE A 19 -3.78 2.00 -1.13
CA PHE A 19 -3.30 1.62 0.19
C PHE A 19 -3.79 0.23 0.56
N THR A 20 -2.97 -0.51 1.29
CA THR A 20 -3.37 -1.75 1.96
C THR A 20 -3.37 -1.50 3.46
N GLY A 21 -4.50 -1.77 4.12
CA GLY A 21 -4.59 -1.65 5.58
C GLY A 21 -3.61 -2.60 6.25
N ALA A 22 -2.74 -2.05 7.10
CA ALA A 22 -1.67 -2.80 7.75
C ALA A 22 -1.51 -2.47 9.25
N ALA A 23 -2.51 -1.85 9.86
CA ALA A 23 -2.49 -1.57 11.30
C ALA A 23 -2.41 -2.88 12.10
N LEU A 24 -1.67 -2.85 13.20
CA LEU A 24 -1.60 -3.96 14.16
C LEU A 24 -2.98 -4.19 14.79
N GLU A 25 -3.40 -5.46 14.88
CA GLU A 25 -4.75 -5.83 15.37
C GLU A 25 -4.92 -5.63 16.88
N ASN A 26 -3.85 -5.83 17.67
CA ASN A 26 -3.90 -5.87 19.14
C ASN A 26 -2.85 -4.96 19.81
N ALA A 27 -2.47 -3.86 19.16
CA ALA A 27 -1.52 -2.91 19.74
C ALA A 27 -2.23 -1.77 20.46
N GLU A 28 -1.75 -1.39 21.64
CA GLU A 28 -2.25 -0.23 22.39
C GLU A 28 -1.98 1.10 21.66
N THR A 29 -0.95 1.15 20.81
CA THR A 29 -0.56 2.34 20.04
C THR A 29 -0.12 1.95 18.64
N ILE A 30 -0.62 2.66 17.64
CA ILE A 30 -0.20 2.54 16.25
C ILE A 30 0.74 3.70 15.91
N TYR A 31 2.01 3.40 15.65
CA TYR A 31 2.99 4.41 15.25
C TYR A 31 2.90 4.68 13.74
N PRO A 32 2.94 5.95 13.29
CA PRO A 32 2.83 6.28 11.88
C PRO A 32 4.10 5.95 11.10
N HIS A 33 4.01 5.96 9.78
CA HIS A 33 5.19 5.96 8.91
C HIS A 33 6.20 7.05 9.34
N HIS A 34 7.49 6.77 9.20
CA HIS A 34 8.64 7.59 9.64
C HIS A 34 8.90 7.66 11.16
N HIS A 35 8.08 7.01 12.00
CA HIS A 35 8.38 6.91 13.43
C HIS A 35 9.39 5.78 13.71
N PRO A 36 10.36 5.90 14.65
CA PRO A 36 11.36 4.86 14.94
C PRO A 36 10.80 3.56 15.52
N LYS A 37 9.55 3.61 16.01
CA LYS A 37 8.79 2.44 16.49
C LYS A 37 7.72 1.97 15.50
N PHE A 38 7.80 2.42 14.24
CA PHE A 38 6.87 1.97 13.21
C PHE A 38 6.94 0.45 13.07
N ASP A 39 5.77 -0.16 13.03
CA ASP A 39 5.59 -1.58 12.79
C ASP A 39 4.20 -1.79 12.14
N PHE A 40 4.00 -2.94 11.50
CA PHE A 40 2.78 -3.23 10.75
C PHE A 40 2.43 -4.72 10.77
N ASN A 41 1.16 -5.02 10.51
CA ASN A 41 0.66 -6.39 10.43
C ASN A 41 1.07 -7.05 9.10
N GLU A 42 2.02 -7.99 9.14
CA GLU A 42 2.53 -8.68 7.94
C GLU A 42 1.47 -9.44 7.14
N LYS A 43 0.31 -9.79 7.75
CA LYS A 43 -0.83 -10.36 6.98
C LYS A 43 -1.28 -9.42 5.85
N ALA A 44 -1.04 -8.12 5.97
CA ALA A 44 -1.30 -7.13 4.92
C ALA A 44 -0.54 -7.43 3.62
N MET A 45 0.64 -8.07 3.69
CA MET A 45 1.42 -8.41 2.49
C MET A 45 0.66 -9.38 1.58
N LEU A 46 -0.04 -10.36 2.15
CA LEU A 46 -0.85 -11.31 1.38
C LEU A 46 -2.01 -10.58 0.69
N THR A 47 -2.65 -9.63 1.38
CA THR A 47 -3.72 -8.81 0.80
C THR A 47 -3.19 -7.94 -0.34
N ALA A 48 -2.07 -7.24 -0.13
CA ALA A 48 -1.44 -6.41 -1.15
C ALA A 48 -1.07 -7.21 -2.40
N ALA A 49 -0.47 -8.39 -2.23
CA ALA A 49 -0.09 -9.27 -3.32
C ALA A 49 -1.32 -9.75 -4.12
N LYS A 50 -2.39 -10.16 -3.43
CA LYS A 50 -3.64 -10.59 -4.09
C LYS A 50 -4.25 -9.46 -4.93
N VAL A 51 -4.27 -8.23 -4.41
CA VAL A 51 -4.80 -7.07 -5.14
C VAL A 51 -3.94 -6.78 -6.37
N LEU A 52 -2.61 -6.69 -6.21
CA LEU A 52 -1.70 -6.38 -7.32
C LEU A 52 -1.74 -7.44 -8.42
N ILE A 53 -1.64 -8.72 -8.05
CA ILE A 53 -1.68 -9.84 -9.01
C ILE A 53 -3.06 -9.93 -9.67
N GLY A 54 -4.14 -9.78 -8.88
CA GLY A 54 -5.49 -9.75 -9.42
C GLY A 54 -5.68 -8.64 -10.46
N ALA A 55 -5.18 -7.44 -10.18
CA ALA A 55 -5.20 -6.34 -11.13
C ALA A 55 -4.38 -6.65 -12.39
N ALA A 56 -3.17 -7.18 -12.24
CA ALA A 56 -2.30 -7.52 -13.36
C ALA A 56 -2.89 -8.60 -14.29
N VAL A 57 -3.50 -9.64 -13.72
CA VAL A 57 -4.08 -10.76 -14.49
C VAL A 57 -5.42 -10.39 -15.12
N SER A 58 -6.22 -9.55 -14.47
CA SER A 58 -7.53 -9.14 -14.98
C SER A 58 -7.49 -7.91 -15.89
N TYR A 59 -6.35 -7.22 -16.00
CA TYR A 59 -6.23 -6.04 -16.83
C TYR A 59 -6.49 -6.39 -18.30
N PRO A 60 -7.48 -5.74 -18.96
CA PRO A 60 -7.73 -5.95 -20.38
C PRO A 60 -6.49 -5.60 -21.19
N ARG A 61 -6.13 -6.45 -22.16
CA ARG A 61 -5.08 -6.15 -23.12
C ARG A 61 -5.57 -5.16 -24.17
#